data_AF-A0A7V9P6E8-F1
#
_entry.id   AF-A0A7V9P6E8-F1
#
_cell.length_a   1.000
_cell.length_b   1.000
_cell.length_c   1.000
_cell.angle_alpha   90.00
_cell.angle_beta   90.00
_cell.angle_gamma   90.00
#
_symmetry.space_group_name_H-M   'P 1'
#
loop_
_entity.id
_entity.type
_entity.pdbx_description
1 polymer ?
#
loop_
_entity_poly.entity_id
_entity_poly.type
_entity_poly.pdbx_seq_one_letter_code
_entity_poly.pdbx_strand_id
1 'polypeptide(L)'
;LVGLGGDIDLLFGERGRDDLSGGAGVDILDGGRGDDILRGGSGDDELTGGGGRDSLSGGSGEDDLRARDRERDVVIGGSGYDFAIVDGKRLDLVLGVEEPVRPGARVRPPLTGRVARWARAGLSRVLG
;
A
#
# COMPACT_ATOMS: atom_id res chain seq x y z
N LEU A 1 9.51 -14.95 6.34
CA LEU A 1 8.81 -16.18 5.87
C LEU A 1 8.37 -15.95 4.42
N VAL A 2 8.43 -16.96 3.56
CA VAL A 2 8.04 -16.82 2.15
C VAL A 2 7.03 -17.92 1.80
N GLY A 3 5.93 -17.54 1.16
CA GLY A 3 4.91 -18.43 0.64
C GLY A 3 5.38 -19.25 -0.56
N LEU A 4 4.65 -20.32 -0.88
CA LEU A 4 5.02 -21.30 -1.90
C LEU A 4 4.26 -21.09 -3.22
N GLY A 5 3.87 -19.86 -3.59
CA GLY A 5 3.56 -19.45 -4.96
C GLY A 5 2.50 -20.27 -5.73
N GLY A 6 1.34 -19.66 -5.97
CA GLY A 6 0.24 -20.16 -6.79
C GLY A 6 -0.97 -20.64 -5.98
N ASP A 7 -0.82 -20.76 -4.67
CA ASP A 7 -1.84 -21.16 -3.70
C ASP A 7 -2.04 -20.06 -2.65
N ILE A 8 -2.97 -20.27 -1.70
CA ILE A 8 -3.18 -19.36 -0.56
C ILE A 8 -2.13 -19.65 0.53
N ASP A 9 -1.31 -18.66 0.86
CA ASP A 9 -0.38 -18.73 1.98
C ASP A 9 -0.90 -17.97 3.23
N LEU A 10 -0.68 -18.55 4.41
CA LEU A 10 -0.95 -17.91 5.71
C LEU A 10 0.36 -17.66 6.45
N LEU A 11 0.73 -16.40 6.59
CA LEU A 11 2.04 -15.98 7.10
C LEU A 11 1.88 -15.11 8.35
N PHE A 12 2.54 -15.47 9.44
CA PHE A 12 2.48 -14.76 10.73
C PHE A 12 3.89 -14.44 11.26
N GLY A 13 4.16 -13.17 11.58
CA GLY A 13 5.43 -12.70 12.17
C GLY A 13 5.45 -12.75 13.71
N GLU A 14 4.28 -12.66 14.35
CA GLU A 14 4.10 -12.63 15.80
C GLU A 14 4.77 -11.45 16.52
N ARG A 15 6.04 -11.58 16.90
CA ARG A 15 6.78 -10.57 17.67
C ARG A 15 8.17 -10.46 17.08
N GLY A 16 8.60 -9.22 16.87
CA GLY A 16 9.96 -8.95 16.43
C GLY A 16 9.93 -8.01 15.25
N ARG A 17 10.94 -8.13 14.40
CA ARG A 17 10.93 -7.47 13.11
C ARG A 17 10.93 -8.58 12.09
N ASP A 18 9.84 -8.70 11.37
CA ASP A 18 9.59 -9.78 10.46
C ASP A 18 9.60 -9.30 9.00
N ASP A 19 10.03 -10.20 8.11
CA ASP A 19 9.99 -9.99 6.66
C ASP A 19 9.15 -11.12 6.07
N LEU A 20 7.93 -10.79 5.64
CA LEU A 20 6.91 -11.70 5.14
C LEU A 20 6.65 -11.44 3.65
N SER A 21 6.59 -12.51 2.86
CA SER A 21 6.30 -12.44 1.42
C SER A 21 5.32 -13.55 1.03
N GLY A 22 4.14 -13.20 0.51
CA GLY A 22 3.13 -14.15 0.02
C GLY A 22 3.57 -14.81 -1.29
N GLY A 23 3.94 -14.01 -2.28
CA GLY A 23 4.44 -14.49 -3.54
C GLY A 23 3.38 -14.38 -4.62
N ALA A 24 2.87 -15.50 -5.11
CA ALA A 24 1.76 -15.49 -6.04
C ALA A 24 0.60 -16.25 -5.39
N GLY A 25 -0.63 -15.84 -5.63
CA GLY A 25 -1.79 -16.44 -4.98
C GLY A 25 -2.64 -15.39 -4.29
N VAL A 26 -3.56 -15.85 -3.45
CA VAL A 26 -4.38 -14.99 -2.59
C VAL A 26 -3.87 -15.22 -1.19
N ASP A 27 -3.04 -14.32 -0.69
CA ASP A 27 -2.26 -14.55 0.53
C ASP A 27 -2.81 -13.76 1.73
N ILE A 28 -2.58 -14.27 2.94
CA ILE A 28 -2.91 -13.59 4.19
C ILE A 28 -1.64 -13.44 5.03
N LEU A 29 -1.24 -12.19 5.24
CA LEU A 29 -0.02 -11.83 5.98
C LEU A 29 -0.38 -11.01 7.22
N ASP A 30 0.16 -11.41 8.38
CA ASP A 30 0.07 -10.68 9.65
C ASP A 30 1.47 -10.50 10.28
N GLY A 31 1.94 -9.25 10.36
CA GLY A 31 3.23 -8.91 10.98
C GLY A 31 3.24 -9.14 12.49
N GLY A 32 2.13 -8.87 13.17
CA GLY A 32 2.01 -8.99 14.61
C GLY A 32 2.54 -7.75 15.34
N ARG A 33 3.63 -7.87 16.08
CA ARG A 33 4.22 -6.77 16.86
C ARG A 33 5.65 -6.51 16.44
N GLY A 34 5.95 -5.25 16.17
CA GLY A 34 7.25 -4.66 15.92
C GLY A 34 7.26 -4.02 14.54
N ASP A 35 8.45 -3.77 13.99
CA ASP A 35 8.58 -3.02 12.73
C ASP A 35 8.70 -4.00 11.57
N ASP A 36 7.58 -4.32 10.92
CA ASP A 36 7.49 -5.43 9.98
C ASP A 36 7.50 -5.00 8.51
N ILE A 37 7.90 -5.92 7.64
CA ILE A 37 7.85 -5.75 6.18
C ILE A 37 6.98 -6.85 5.59
N LEU A 38 5.86 -6.47 4.98
CA LEU A 38 4.89 -7.37 4.38
C LEU A 38 4.78 -7.11 2.88
N ARG A 39 4.88 -8.18 2.08
CA ARG A 39 4.71 -8.14 0.62
C ARG A 39 3.71 -9.20 0.18
N GLY A 40 2.56 -8.81 -0.36
CA GLY A 40 1.55 -9.72 -0.89
C GLY A 40 2.09 -10.43 -2.12
N GLY A 41 2.34 -9.66 -3.19
CA GLY A 41 2.96 -10.14 -4.40
C GLY A 41 1.97 -10.07 -5.56
N SER A 42 1.53 -11.18 -6.12
CA SER A 42 0.54 -11.18 -7.20
C SER A 42 -0.70 -11.98 -6.84
N GLY A 43 -1.85 -11.40 -7.07
CA GLY A 43 -3.17 -11.89 -6.69
C GLY A 43 -3.77 -10.95 -5.65
N ASP A 44 -4.96 -11.28 -5.16
CA ASP A 44 -5.73 -10.38 -4.29
C ASP A 44 -5.38 -10.70 -2.83
N ASP A 45 -4.54 -9.89 -2.19
CA ASP A 45 -3.92 -10.23 -0.91
C ASP A 45 -4.52 -9.47 0.30
N GLU A 46 -4.46 -10.07 1.50
CA GLU A 46 -4.82 -9.44 2.77
C GLU A 46 -3.57 -9.24 3.65
N LEU A 47 -3.20 -7.97 3.90
CA LEU A 47 -2.01 -7.61 4.68
C LEU A 47 -2.38 -6.84 5.94
N THR A 48 -1.93 -7.31 7.10
CA THR A 48 -2.05 -6.62 8.40
C THR A 48 -0.68 -6.38 9.00
N GLY A 49 -0.29 -5.11 9.18
CA GLY A 49 1.00 -4.75 9.78
C GLY A 49 1.06 -5.15 11.25
N GLY A 50 0.01 -4.77 12.00
CA GLY A 50 -0.08 -5.05 13.43
C GLY A 50 0.27 -3.79 14.22
N GLY A 51 1.24 -3.88 15.13
CA GLY A 51 1.67 -2.74 15.92
C GLY A 51 3.17 -2.52 15.85
N GLY A 52 3.60 -1.28 15.60
CA GLY A 52 4.97 -0.88 15.32
C GLY A 52 5.00 -0.13 13.99
N ARG A 53 6.18 0.11 13.42
CA ARG A 53 6.30 0.85 12.16
C ARG A 53 6.43 -0.10 11.00
N ASP A 54 5.33 -0.31 10.30
CA ASP A 54 5.24 -1.35 9.30
C ASP A 54 5.39 -0.81 7.87
N SER A 55 5.81 -1.68 6.97
CA SER A 55 5.87 -1.44 5.53
C SER A 55 5.07 -2.52 4.80
N LEU A 56 3.90 -2.16 4.31
CA LEU A 56 2.99 -3.06 3.59
C LEU A 56 3.01 -2.75 2.09
N SER A 57 3.18 -3.78 1.27
CA SER A 57 3.09 -3.72 -0.19
C SER A 57 2.14 -4.80 -0.68
N GLY A 58 1.02 -4.42 -1.31
CA GLY A 58 0.03 -5.35 -1.86
C GLY A 58 0.61 -6.06 -3.08
N GLY A 59 1.00 -5.29 -4.10
CA GLY A 59 1.65 -5.80 -5.30
C GLY A 59 0.72 -5.66 -6.49
N SER A 60 0.33 -6.77 -7.12
CA SER A 60 -0.64 -6.73 -8.23
C SER A 60 -1.90 -7.48 -7.87
N GLY A 61 -3.06 -6.84 -7.94
CA GLY A 61 -4.33 -7.46 -7.57
C GLY A 61 -5.25 -6.42 -6.97
N GLU A 62 -6.37 -6.86 -6.40
CA GLU A 62 -7.20 -6.04 -5.53
C GLU A 62 -6.84 -6.35 -4.08
N ASP A 63 -5.98 -5.51 -3.49
CA ASP A 63 -5.39 -5.80 -2.18
C ASP A 63 -6.11 -5.09 -1.01
N ASP A 64 -6.13 -5.75 0.15
CA ASP A 64 -6.75 -5.29 1.40
C ASP A 64 -5.65 -5.06 2.47
N LEU A 65 -5.18 -3.82 2.62
CA LEU A 65 -4.02 -3.47 3.47
C LEU A 65 -4.44 -2.74 4.76
N ARG A 66 -3.91 -3.17 5.91
CA ARG A 66 -4.34 -2.74 7.24
C ARG A 66 -3.16 -2.39 8.16
N ALA A 67 -2.94 -1.10 8.27
CA ALA A 67 -2.03 -0.40 9.19
C ALA A 67 -2.89 0.22 10.32
N ARG A 68 -3.21 -0.57 11.35
CA ARG A 68 -4.28 -0.25 12.32
C ARG A 68 -3.80 0.41 13.60
N ASP A 69 -2.51 0.67 13.74
CA ASP A 69 -2.00 1.41 14.87
C ASP A 69 -1.95 2.92 14.58
N ARG A 70 -1.31 3.69 15.47
CA ARG A 70 -1.13 5.15 15.30
C ARG A 70 0.32 5.49 14.97
N GLU A 71 1.10 4.48 14.63
CA GLU A 71 2.48 4.64 14.29
C GLU A 71 2.60 4.99 12.81
N ARG A 72 3.83 5.27 12.39
CA ARG A 72 4.07 5.80 11.05
C ARG A 72 4.34 4.66 10.09
N ASP A 73 3.25 4.07 9.60
CA ASP A 73 3.30 3.01 8.61
C ASP A 73 3.48 3.54 7.18
N VAL A 74 3.98 2.65 6.33
CA VAL A 74 4.06 2.85 4.88
C VAL A 74 3.18 1.80 4.24
N VAL A 75 2.17 2.24 3.47
CA VAL A 75 1.27 1.34 2.75
C VAL A 75 1.31 1.67 1.27
N ILE A 76 1.60 0.66 0.47
CA ILE A 76 1.67 0.71 -0.99
C ILE A 76 0.72 -0.37 -1.51
N GLY A 77 -0.37 0.02 -2.17
CA GLY A 77 -1.29 -0.93 -2.78
C GLY A 77 -0.63 -1.63 -3.97
N GLY A 78 -0.22 -0.85 -4.97
CA GLY A 78 0.51 -1.36 -6.12
C GLY A 78 -0.34 -1.20 -7.38
N SER A 79 -0.38 -2.22 -8.23
CA SER A 79 -1.22 -2.19 -9.43
C SER A 79 -2.56 -2.87 -9.16
N GLY A 80 -3.65 -2.16 -9.41
CA GLY A 80 -5.00 -2.68 -9.24
C GLY A 80 -5.85 -1.70 -8.44
N TYR A 81 -6.94 -2.20 -7.85
CA TYR A 81 -7.82 -1.42 -7.01
C TYR A 81 -7.66 -1.86 -5.56
N ASP A 82 -6.91 -1.06 -4.81
CA ASP A 82 -6.54 -1.42 -3.44
C ASP A 82 -7.34 -0.65 -2.41
N PHE A 83 -7.56 -1.29 -1.27
CA PHE A 83 -8.11 -0.67 -0.08
C PHE A 83 -7.07 -0.64 1.03
N ALA A 84 -6.77 0.55 1.52
CA ALA A 84 -5.87 0.73 2.66
C ALA A 84 -6.64 1.30 3.86
N ILE A 85 -6.41 0.75 5.04
CA ILE A 85 -6.79 1.36 6.32
C ILE A 85 -5.50 1.77 7.02
N VAL A 86 -5.30 3.07 7.20
CA VAL A 86 -4.14 3.65 7.91
C VAL A 86 -4.66 4.56 9.02
N ASP A 87 -4.17 4.42 10.24
CA ASP A 87 -4.63 5.18 11.42
C ASP A 87 -6.16 5.08 11.68
N GLY A 88 -6.77 3.94 11.30
CA GLY A 88 -8.22 3.75 11.38
C GLY A 88 -9.03 4.58 10.37
N LYS A 89 -8.38 5.21 9.40
CA LYS A 89 -9.04 5.87 8.26
C LYS A 89 -8.97 4.95 7.04
N ARG A 90 -10.13 4.68 6.45
CA ARG A 90 -10.19 4.02 5.14
C ARG A 90 -9.78 5.02 4.07
N LEU A 91 -8.80 4.62 3.26
CA LEU A 91 -8.32 5.32 2.09
C LEU A 91 -8.57 4.38 0.90
N ASP A 92 -9.46 4.78 0.01
CA ASP A 92 -9.59 4.11 -1.29
C ASP A 92 -8.36 4.55 -2.11
N LEU A 93 -7.39 3.65 -2.22
CA LEU A 93 -6.05 3.98 -2.69
C LEU A 93 -5.97 3.69 -4.19
N VAL A 94 -6.42 4.62 -5.05
CA VAL A 94 -6.07 4.54 -6.48
C VAL A 94 -4.65 5.11 -6.66
N LEU A 95 -3.64 4.45 -6.11
CA LEU A 95 -2.25 4.90 -6.23
C LEU A 95 -1.43 3.98 -7.14
N GLY A 96 -1.73 4.07 -8.44
CA GLY A 96 -0.82 3.63 -9.50
C GLY A 96 0.27 4.66 -9.85
N VAL A 97 0.63 5.60 -8.96
CA VAL A 97 1.79 6.49 -9.16
C VAL A 97 2.53 6.72 -7.84
N GLU A 98 3.83 6.48 -7.90
CA GLU A 98 4.84 6.58 -6.85
C GLU A 98 4.82 7.96 -6.13
N GLU A 99 4.15 8.09 -4.99
CA GLU A 99 4.53 9.10 -3.98
C GLU A 99 4.16 8.57 -2.58
N PRO A 100 5.09 8.57 -1.61
CA PRO A 100 4.78 8.18 -0.23
C PRO A 100 3.76 9.15 0.38
N VAL A 101 2.64 8.61 0.87
CA VAL A 101 1.60 9.39 1.55
C VAL A 101 2.19 10.01 2.80
N ARG A 102 2.42 11.33 2.79
CA ARG A 102 2.82 12.09 3.98
C ARG A 102 1.59 12.38 4.85
N PRO A 103 1.68 12.28 6.18
CA PRO A 103 0.60 12.67 7.07
C PRO A 103 0.19 14.13 6.81
N GLY A 104 -1.05 14.35 6.34
CA GLY A 104 -1.62 15.68 6.10
C GLY A 104 -1.82 16.10 4.63
N ALA A 105 -1.49 15.25 3.63
CA ALA A 105 -1.77 15.58 2.23
C ALA A 105 -3.27 15.44 1.91
N ARG A 106 -3.90 16.52 1.43
CA ARG A 106 -5.24 16.48 0.83
C ARG A 106 -5.16 15.82 -0.54
N VAL A 107 -5.59 14.56 -0.63
CA VAL A 107 -5.82 13.88 -1.91
C VAL A 107 -7.02 14.55 -2.59
N ARG A 108 -6.80 15.18 -3.76
CA ARG A 108 -7.90 15.61 -4.62
C ARG A 108 -8.33 14.40 -5.45
N PRO A 109 -9.63 14.07 -5.55
CA PRO A 109 -10.08 12.98 -6.38
C PRO A 109 -9.77 13.28 -7.87
N PRO A 110 -9.39 12.27 -8.66
CA PRO A 110 -9.25 12.45 -10.10
C PRO A 110 -10.62 12.76 -10.69
N LEU A 111 -10.73 13.88 -11.40
CA LEU A 111 -11.86 14.10 -12.30
C LEU A 111 -11.76 13.07 -13.41
N THR A 112 -12.70 12.14 -13.41
CA THR A 112 -12.87 11.08 -14.38
C THR A 112 -12.79 11.60 -15.82
N GLY A 113 -12.00 10.90 -16.63
CA GLY A 113 -12.19 10.78 -18.07
C GLY A 113 -12.01 12.04 -18.91
N ARG A 114 -10.77 12.28 -19.37
CA ARG A 114 -10.47 12.65 -20.77
C ARG A 114 -8.97 12.73 -20.99
N VAL A 115 -8.51 12.07 -22.05
CA VAL A 115 -7.15 12.09 -22.59
C VAL A 115 -6.61 13.54 -22.61
N ALA A 116 -5.70 13.87 -21.69
CA ALA A 116 -5.06 15.17 -21.66
C ALA A 116 -3.91 15.17 -22.67
N ARG A 117 -4.22 15.66 -23.87
CA ARG A 117 -3.23 16.05 -24.88
C ARG A 117 -2.30 17.10 -24.29
N TRP A 118 -1.00 16.84 -24.39
CA TRP A 118 0.06 17.76 -24.00
C TRP A 118 -0.05 19.08 -24.77
N ALA A 119 -0.24 20.18 -24.06
CA ALA A 119 0.13 21.51 -24.55
C ALA A 119 1.33 21.98 -23.73
N ARG A 120 2.51 21.96 -24.38
CA ARG A 120 3.68 22.73 -23.94
C ARG A 120 3.47 24.21 -24.28
N ALA A 121 4.25 25.05 -23.58
CA ALA A 121 4.45 26.51 -23.72
C ALA A 121 3.56 27.34 -22.77
N GLY A 122 4.08 28.21 -21.91
CA GLY A 122 5.46 28.64 -21.69
C GLY A 122 5.54 29.66 -20.55
N LEU A 123 6.68 29.65 -19.85
CA LEU A 123 7.40 30.77 -19.19
C LEU A 123 6.58 32.01 -18.75
N SER A 124 6.59 32.36 -17.46
CA SER A 124 7.65 33.15 -16.81
C SER A 124 7.13 34.04 -15.67
N ARG A 125 7.87 33.99 -14.55
CA ARG A 125 8.16 35.07 -13.58
C ARG A 125 7.04 35.78 -12.80
N VAL A 126 7.14 35.58 -11.49
CA VAL A 126 6.91 36.55 -10.39
C VAL A 126 7.62 37.87 -10.67
N LEU A 127 6.99 39.01 -10.34
CA LEU A 127 7.52 40.12 -9.54
C LEU A 127 6.50 41.28 -9.45
N GLY A 128 6.34 41.86 -8.26
CA GLY A 128 5.79 43.20 -8.02
C GLY A 128 4.47 43.23 -7.27
#